data_AF-A0A383D2L7-F1
#
_entry.id   AF-A0A383D2L7-F1
#
_cell.length_a   1.000
_cell.length_b   1.000
_cell.length_c   1.000
_cell.angle_alpha   90.00
_cell.angle_beta   90.00
_cell.angle_gamma   90.00
#
_symmetry.space_group_name_H-M   'P 1'
#
loop_
_entity.id
_entity.type
_entity.pdbx_description
1 polymer ?
#
loop_
_entity_poly.entity_id
_entity_poly.type
_entity_poly.pdbx_seq_one_letter_code
_entity_poly.pdbx_strand_id
1 'polypeptide(L)'
;MNANEASDAVSETNVPPEIRDQLRAWVENERQSHTTSQSEPVDGSTILSMATGEDGFITLDSLKMALSVLNLPLDPESFAEHASAEGELLRVAPNRWKRA
;
A
#
# COMPACT_ATOMS: atom_id res chain seq x y z
N MET A 1 38.67 24.92 11.33
CA MET A 1 37.51 25.77 10.99
C MET A 1 36.37 24.81 10.70
N ASN A 2 35.33 24.86 11.53
CA ASN A 2 34.27 23.84 11.61
C ASN A 2 33.22 24.07 10.53
N ALA A 3 32.77 23.00 9.86
CA ALA A 3 31.67 23.02 8.89
C ALA A 3 30.28 23.11 9.56
N ASN A 4 30.17 23.78 10.71
CA ASN A 4 28.96 23.87 11.53
C ASN A 4 28.36 25.29 11.57
N GLU A 5 28.89 26.23 10.77
CA GLU A 5 28.40 27.62 10.71
C GLU A 5 27.50 27.90 9.49
N ALA A 6 27.34 26.95 8.56
CA ALA A 6 26.49 27.14 7.38
C ALA A 6 25.03 26.71 7.57
N SER A 7 24.71 25.93 8.61
CA SER A 7 23.35 25.43 8.87
C SER A 7 22.54 26.29 9.85
N ASP A 8 23.17 27.26 10.51
CA ASP A 8 22.54 28.09 11.56
C ASP A 8 21.98 29.44 11.04
N ALA A 9 22.12 29.72 9.73
CA ALA A 9 21.78 31.01 9.12
C ALA A 9 20.44 31.05 8.36
N VAL A 10 19.58 30.02 8.47
CA VAL A 10 18.19 30.11 8.02
C VAL A 10 17.33 30.47 9.24
N SER A 11 17.50 31.72 9.68
CA SER A 11 16.76 32.31 10.78
C SER A 11 15.26 32.34 10.48
N GLU A 12 14.48 31.94 11.49
CA GLU A 12 13.02 32.06 11.69
C GLU A 12 12.42 33.47 11.43
N THR A 13 13.19 34.43 10.91
CA THR A 13 12.80 35.84 10.75
C THR A 13 12.45 36.21 9.30
N ASN A 14 12.70 35.34 8.31
CA ASN A 14 12.52 35.66 6.88
C ASN A 14 11.38 34.91 6.18
N VAL A 15 10.46 34.28 6.91
CA VAL A 15 9.29 33.64 6.30
C VAL A 15 8.13 34.64 6.28
N PRO A 16 7.66 35.11 5.10
CA PRO A 16 6.48 35.95 4.99
C PRO A 16 5.28 35.25 5.65
N PRO A 17 4.39 35.98 6.35
CA PRO A 17 3.26 35.39 7.07
C PRO A 17 2.33 34.56 6.16
N GLU A 18 2.31 34.85 4.85
CA GLU A 18 1.57 34.10 3.82
C GLU A 18 1.96 32.62 3.71
N ILE A 19 3.22 32.28 4.00
CA ILE A 19 3.71 30.91 3.87
C ILE A 19 3.54 30.15 5.18
N ARG A 20 3.40 30.86 6.31
CA ARG A 20 3.30 30.23 7.64
C ARG A 20 1.96 29.50 7.80
N ASP A 21 0.87 30.08 7.31
CA ASP A 21 -0.44 29.40 7.29
C ASP A 21 -0.49 28.27 6.26
N GLN A 22 0.17 28.42 5.10
CA GLN A 22 0.30 27.35 4.11
C GLN A 22 1.12 26.17 4.65
N LEU A 23 2.23 26.46 5.34
CA LEU A 23 3.09 25.44 5.96
C LEU A 23 2.37 24.76 7.13
N ARG A 24 1.64 25.52 7.94
CA ARG A 24 0.85 24.97 9.05
C ARG A 24 -0.30 24.10 8.55
N ALA A 25 -1.00 24.52 7.50
CA ALA A 25 -2.01 23.71 6.83
C ALA A 25 -1.40 22.43 6.24
N TRP A 26 -0.19 22.50 5.67
CA TRP A 26 0.51 21.34 5.14
C TRP A 26 0.89 20.34 6.25
N VAL A 27 1.42 20.83 7.38
CA VAL A 27 1.77 20.00 8.55
C VAL A 27 0.53 19.40 9.22
N GLU A 28 -0.57 20.13 9.34
CA GLU A 28 -1.83 19.58 9.89
C GLU A 28 -2.44 18.54 8.93
N ASN A 29 -2.35 18.75 7.62
CA ASN A 29 -2.85 17.81 6.62
C ASN A 29 -1.98 16.55 6.51
N GLU A 30 -0.66 16.66 6.65
CA GLU A 30 0.23 15.49 6.75
C GLU A 30 -0.04 14.69 8.04
N ARG A 31 -0.31 15.35 9.17
CA ARG A 31 -0.65 14.66 10.41
C ARG A 31 -2.00 13.94 10.36
N GLN A 32 -2.97 14.47 9.61
CA GLN A 32 -4.25 13.78 9.38
C GLN A 32 -4.12 12.64 8.38
N SER A 33 -3.23 12.77 7.38
CA SER A 33 -2.95 11.72 6.40
C SER A 33 -2.24 10.50 7.00
N HIS A 34 -1.57 10.65 8.16
CA HIS A 34 -0.96 9.52 8.89
C HIS A 34 -1.93 8.78 9.83
N THR A 35 -3.24 9.09 9.78
CA THR A 35 -4.26 8.30 10.49
C THR A 35 -4.98 7.28 9.63
N THR A 36 -4.64 7.18 8.33
CA THR A 36 -4.92 5.94 7.60
C THR A 36 -4.01 4.88 8.19
N SER A 37 -4.64 3.99 8.95
CA SER A 37 -4.12 2.76 9.53
C SER A 37 -2.82 2.34 8.86
N GLN A 38 -1.82 2.05 9.69
CA GLN A 38 -0.72 1.19 9.32
C GLN A 38 -1.33 -0.15 8.86
N SER A 39 -1.80 -0.20 7.63
CA SER A 39 -2.03 -1.45 6.92
C SER A 39 -0.62 -1.96 6.74
N GLU A 40 -0.24 -2.89 7.61
CA GLU A 40 0.89 -3.78 7.39
C GLU A 40 0.90 -4.11 5.90
N PRO A 41 2.05 -4.02 5.21
CA PRO A 41 2.12 -4.32 3.79
C PRO A 41 1.47 -5.68 3.59
N VAL A 42 0.28 -5.71 3.00
CA VAL A 42 -0.47 -6.94 2.88
C VAL A 42 0.23 -7.72 1.80
N ASP A 43 1.12 -8.62 2.20
CA ASP A 43 1.88 -9.44 1.29
C ASP A 43 0.95 -10.22 0.37
N GLY A 44 1.31 -10.33 -0.91
CA GLY A 44 0.53 -11.11 -1.89
C GLY A 44 0.26 -12.53 -1.38
N SER A 45 1.25 -13.14 -0.73
CA SER A 45 1.12 -14.44 -0.06
C SER A 45 -0.02 -14.53 0.97
N THR A 46 -0.28 -13.46 1.73
CA THR A 46 -1.38 -13.41 2.72
C THR A 46 -2.74 -13.37 2.03
N ILE A 47 -2.85 -12.56 0.97
CA ILE A 47 -4.06 -12.49 0.12
C ILE A 47 -4.33 -13.86 -0.50
N LEU A 48 -3.30 -14.51 -1.05
CA LEU A 48 -3.41 -15.85 -1.64
C LEU A 48 -3.80 -16.92 -0.62
N SER A 49 -3.24 -16.88 0.59
CA SER A 49 -3.62 -17.79 1.67
C SER A 49 -5.09 -17.63 2.06
N MET A 50 -5.57 -16.39 2.17
CA MET A 50 -6.99 -16.11 2.46
C MET A 50 -7.92 -16.50 1.32
N ALA A 51 -7.47 -16.33 0.08
CA ALA A 51 -8.23 -16.68 -1.12
C ALA A 51 -8.15 -18.17 -1.49
N THR A 52 -7.32 -18.96 -0.80
CA THR A 52 -7.23 -20.40 -1.02
C THR A 52 -8.46 -21.06 -0.40
N GLY A 53 -9.31 -21.63 -1.25
CA GLY A 53 -10.47 -22.40 -0.81
C GLY A 53 -10.07 -23.70 -0.12
N GLU A 54 -11.04 -24.37 0.49
CA GLU A 54 -10.84 -25.65 1.19
C GLU A 54 -10.34 -26.76 0.24
N ASP A 55 -10.62 -26.63 -1.06
CA ASP A 55 -10.14 -27.50 -2.13
C ASP A 55 -8.69 -27.23 -2.56
N GLY A 56 -8.04 -26.21 -1.99
CA GLY A 56 -6.67 -25.80 -2.33
C GLY A 56 -6.54 -25.01 -3.63
N PHE A 57 -7.65 -24.64 -4.27
CA PHE A 57 -7.69 -23.75 -5.42
C PHE A 57 -8.08 -22.33 -5.01
N ILE A 58 -7.56 -21.38 -5.77
CA ILE A 58 -7.85 -19.96 -5.66
C ILE A 58 -8.75 -19.62 -6.84
N THR A 59 -9.93 -19.09 -6.56
CA THR A 59 -10.86 -18.61 -7.59
C THR A 59 -10.94 -17.10 -7.55
N LEU A 60 -11.41 -16.50 -8.65
CA LEU A 60 -11.63 -15.05 -8.71
C LEU A 60 -12.62 -14.57 -7.63
N ASP A 61 -13.62 -15.38 -7.30
CA ASP A 61 -14.58 -15.08 -6.23
C ASP A 61 -13.91 -15.09 -4.85
N SER A 62 -13.09 -16.10 -4.56
CA SER A 62 -12.31 -16.20 -3.32
C SER A 62 -11.31 -15.04 -3.17
N LEU A 63 -10.65 -14.65 -4.26
CA LEU A 63 -9.76 -13.49 -4.33
C LEU A 63 -10.53 -12.19 -4.06
N LYS A 64 -11.69 -12.02 -4.69
CA LYS A 64 -12.55 -10.85 -4.47
C LYS A 64 -13.01 -10.76 -3.02
N MET A 65 -13.37 -11.89 -2.40
CA MET A 65 -13.69 -11.92 -0.96
C MET A 65 -12.49 -11.51 -0.12
N ALA A 66 -11.30 -12.09 -0.37
CA ALA A 66 -10.09 -11.76 0.37
C ALA A 66 -9.73 -10.26 0.25
N LEU A 67 -9.74 -9.72 -0.97
CA LEU A 67 -9.48 -8.29 -1.21
C LEU A 67 -10.54 -7.39 -0.55
N SER A 68 -11.81 -7.81 -0.57
CA SER A 68 -12.90 -7.08 0.10
C SER A 68 -12.73 -7.07 1.63
N VAL A 69 -12.31 -8.19 2.22
CA VAL A 69 -12.01 -8.29 3.66
C VAL A 69 -10.85 -7.37 4.04
N LEU A 70 -9.85 -7.28 3.17
CA LEU A 70 -8.68 -6.42 3.37
C LEU A 70 -8.93 -4.96 2.96
N ASN A 71 -10.13 -4.64 2.47
CA ASN A 71 -10.53 -3.32 1.95
C ASN A 71 -9.55 -2.78 0.89
N LEU A 72 -8.95 -3.67 0.10
CA LEU A 72 -7.99 -3.31 -0.93
C LEU A 72 -8.73 -2.97 -2.22
N PRO A 73 -8.52 -1.78 -2.81
CA PRO A 73 -9.11 -1.39 -4.08
C PRO A 73 -8.32 -2.01 -5.26
N LEU A 74 -8.00 -3.30 -5.16
CA LEU A 74 -7.26 -4.04 -6.17
C LEU A 74 -8.22 -4.89 -7.01
N ASP A 75 -7.92 -5.01 -8.29
CA ASP A 75 -8.69 -5.89 -9.15
C ASP A 75 -8.24 -7.36 -8.96
N PRO A 76 -9.15 -8.28 -8.61
CA PRO A 76 -8.81 -9.67 -8.34
C PRO A 76 -8.27 -10.40 -9.56
N GLU A 77 -8.70 -10.03 -10.77
CA GLU A 77 -8.20 -10.63 -12.01
C GLU A 77 -6.77 -10.19 -12.27
N SER A 78 -6.53 -8.87 -12.21
CA SER A 78 -5.21 -8.28 -12.40
C SER A 78 -4.19 -8.78 -11.37
N PHE A 79 -4.61 -8.96 -10.11
CA PHE A 79 -3.78 -9.55 -9.07
C PHE A 79 -3.43 -11.02 -9.36
N ALA A 80 -4.41 -11.83 -9.79
CA ALA A 80 -4.16 -13.22 -10.12
C ALA A 80 -3.25 -13.37 -11.35
N GLU A 81 -3.37 -12.49 -12.33
CA GLU A 81 -2.49 -12.44 -13.50
C GLU A 81 -1.05 -12.06 -13.11
N HIS A 82 -0.88 -11.03 -12.28
CA HIS A 82 0.44 -10.66 -11.74
C HIS A 82 1.07 -11.81 -10.95
N ALA A 83 0.35 -12.37 -9.97
CA ALA A 83 0.84 -13.49 -9.17
C ALA A 83 1.15 -14.73 -10.04
N SER A 84 0.42 -14.93 -11.15
CA SER A 84 0.73 -16.00 -12.09
C SER A 84 1.97 -15.71 -12.94
N ALA A 85 2.17 -14.46 -13.36
CA ALA A 85 3.37 -14.02 -14.08
C ALA A 85 4.63 -14.09 -13.20
N GLU A 86 4.50 -13.82 -11.91
CA GLU A 86 5.58 -13.95 -10.91
C GLU A 86 5.85 -15.40 -10.49
N GLY A 87 5.01 -16.35 -10.94
CA GLY A 87 5.15 -17.76 -10.62
C GLY A 87 4.66 -18.15 -9.23
N GLU A 88 3.98 -17.25 -8.51
CA GLU A 88 3.30 -17.57 -7.24
C GLU A 88 2.02 -18.38 -7.46
N LEU A 89 1.38 -18.22 -8.63
CA LEU A 89 0.17 -18.92 -9.03
C LEU A 89 0.33 -19.70 -10.33
N LEU A 90 -0.06 -20.97 -10.27
CA LEU A 90 -0.25 -21.83 -11.43
C LEU A 90 -1.72 -21.75 -11.87
N ARG A 91 -1.96 -21.18 -13.06
CA ARG A 91 -3.30 -21.18 -13.67
C ARG A 91 -3.68 -22.61 -14.07
N VAL A 92 -4.69 -23.17 -13.40
CA VAL A 92 -5.19 -24.52 -13.67
C VAL A 92 -6.42 -24.52 -14.59
N ALA A 93 -7.21 -23.45 -14.56
CA ALA A 93 -8.36 -23.26 -15.44
C ALA A 93 -8.67 -21.75 -15.62
N PRO A 94 -9.61 -21.35 -16.49
CA PRO A 94 -10.12 -19.99 -16.49
C PRO A 94 -10.69 -19.64 -15.11
N ASN A 95 -10.27 -18.50 -14.55
CA ASN A 95 -10.69 -18.01 -13.22
C ASN A 95 -10.35 -18.96 -12.05
N ARG A 96 -9.39 -19.88 -12.24
CA ARG A 96 -8.95 -20.81 -11.21
C ARG A 96 -7.44 -21.00 -11.26
N TRP A 97 -6.82 -20.79 -10.11
CA TRP A 97 -5.39 -20.92 -9.89
C TRP A 97 -5.11 -21.85 -8.72
N LYS A 98 -3.87 -22.29 -8.63
CA LYS A 98 -3.33 -23.05 -7.50
C LYS A 98 -2.00 -22.41 -7.11
N ARG A 99 -1.65 -22.37 -5.82
CA ARG A 99 -0.31 -21.94 -5.42
C ARG A 99 0.73 -22.88 -6.03
N ALA A 100 1.82 -22.29 -6.54
CA ALA A 100 2.96 -23.01 -7.08
C ALA A 100 3.73 -23.79 -6.00
#